data_AF-A0AAV6TI28-F1
#
_entry.id   AF-A0AAV6TI28-F1
#
_cell.length_a   1.000
_cell.length_b   1.000
_cell.length_c   1.000
_cell.angle_alpha   90.00
_cell.angle_beta   90.00
_cell.angle_gamma   90.00
#
_symmetry.space_group_name_H-M   'P 1'
#
loop_
_entity.id
_entity.type
_entity.pdbx_description
1 polymer ?
#
loop_
_entity_poly.entity_id
_entity_poly.type
_entity_poly.pdbx_seq_one_letter_code
_entity_poly.pdbx_strand_id
1 'polypeptide(L)'
;YATRNHDYWKKRGVPFVKPYPLFGNTLDVMRNPVHEVEHQRYKKYGNIYGHFESNKPLLAVGDPVLIKEVLVKDFPSFPYRRIFSTGKIKKMLSILKDCSKTLVQNMKTDAEAGKIFDAKRLYGAFTMDVIASSAFSTKIDSHNDPDNQFVKHAKDVFSQPITWRTIFFRKH
;
A
#
# COMPACT_ATOMS: atom_id res chain seq x y z
N TYR A 1 30.62 -1.55 5.63
CA TYR A 1 29.77 -1.95 4.49
C TYR A 1 28.40 -1.24 4.51
N ALA A 2 27.72 -1.15 5.67
CA ALA A 2 26.37 -0.61 5.84
C ALA A 2 26.17 0.91 5.67
N THR A 3 27.22 1.68 5.38
CA THR A 3 27.14 3.15 5.18
C THR A 3 27.77 3.59 3.85
N ARG A 4 28.18 2.63 3.00
CA ARG A 4 29.00 2.86 1.80
C ARG A 4 28.34 3.82 0.80
N ASN A 5 27.01 3.90 0.78
CA ASN A 5 26.26 4.72 -0.16
C ASN A 5 25.64 5.99 0.47
N HIS A 6 25.85 6.25 1.77
CA HIS A 6 25.19 7.35 2.48
C HIS A 6 25.65 8.75 2.04
N ASP A 7 26.68 8.84 1.20
CA ASP A 7 27.17 10.08 0.60
C ASP A 7 26.64 10.34 -0.83
N TYR A 8 25.81 9.44 -1.37
CA TYR A 8 25.32 9.51 -2.76
C TYR A 8 24.66 10.85 -3.11
N TRP A 9 23.76 11.33 -2.26
CA TRP A 9 23.04 12.59 -2.44
C TRP A 9 23.90 13.81 -2.11
N LYS A 10 24.76 13.68 -1.08
CA LYS A 10 25.74 14.71 -0.71
C LYS A 10 26.67 15.04 -1.89
N LYS A 11 27.16 14.02 -2.60
CA LYS A 11 28.01 14.18 -3.80
C LYS A 11 27.29 14.84 -4.99
N ARG A 12 25.95 14.82 -5.01
CA ARG A 12 25.13 15.36 -6.10
C ARG A 12 24.49 16.71 -5.78
N GLY A 13 24.75 17.27 -4.59
CA GLY A 13 24.18 18.55 -4.17
C GLY A 13 22.67 18.51 -3.94
N VAL A 14 22.07 17.33 -3.77
CA VAL A 14 20.63 17.19 -3.55
C VAL A 14 20.35 17.21 -2.04
N PRO A 15 19.38 18.02 -1.55
CA PRO A 15 18.92 17.95 -0.16
C PRO A 15 18.48 16.53 0.19
N PHE A 16 18.90 15.99 1.34
CA PHE A 16 18.58 14.61 1.68
C PHE A 16 18.34 14.37 3.17
N VAL A 17 17.54 13.36 3.45
CA VAL A 17 17.31 12.87 4.82
C VAL A 17 18.53 12.07 5.25
N LYS A 18 19.16 12.48 6.36
CA LYS A 18 20.34 11.77 6.90
C LYS A 18 19.95 10.33 7.28
N PRO A 19 20.58 9.29 6.72
CA PRO A 19 20.23 7.90 6.98
C PRO A 19 20.75 7.41 8.33
N TYR A 20 19.98 6.56 9.01
CA TYR A 20 20.44 5.78 10.15
C TYR A 20 21.34 4.62 9.69
N PRO A 21 22.36 4.21 10.48
CA PRO A 21 23.14 3.02 10.18
C PRO A 21 22.25 1.78 9.99
N LEU A 22 22.56 0.94 9.00
CA LEU A 22 21.88 -0.32 8.62
C LEU A 22 20.44 -0.19 8.05
N PHE A 23 19.65 0.80 8.48
CA PHE A 23 18.23 0.90 8.13
C PHE A 23 17.85 2.06 7.22
N GLY A 24 18.81 2.92 6.86
CA GLY A 24 18.53 4.09 6.05
C GLY A 24 17.50 4.99 6.73
N ASN A 25 16.46 5.39 5.99
CA ASN A 25 15.35 6.23 6.47
C ASN A 25 14.03 5.45 6.65
N THR A 26 14.07 4.12 6.53
CA THR A 26 12.89 3.27 6.65
C THR A 26 12.32 3.26 8.08
N LEU A 27 13.16 3.54 9.09
CA LEU A 27 12.76 3.61 10.50
C LEU A 27 11.67 4.64 10.79
N ASP A 28 11.76 5.81 10.16
CA ASP A 28 10.79 6.89 10.38
C ASP A 28 9.38 6.46 9.95
N VAL A 29 9.32 5.73 8.83
CA VAL A 29 8.11 5.23 8.17
C VAL A 29 7.51 4.03 8.91
N MET A 30 8.32 3.28 9.67
CA MET A 30 7.82 2.22 10.55
C MET A 30 7.21 2.77 11.85
N ARG A 31 7.73 3.89 12.35
CA ARG A 31 7.32 4.47 13.65
C ARG A 31 6.13 5.41 13.54
N ASN A 32 6.03 6.12 12.42
CA ASN A 32 5.00 7.12 12.20
C ASN A 32 4.27 6.84 10.88
N PRO A 33 3.01 7.28 10.73
CA PRO A 33 2.30 7.15 9.47
C PRO A 33 3.09 7.74 8.30
N VAL A 34 3.19 6.99 7.20
CA VAL A 34 4.01 7.34 6.03
C VAL A 34 3.70 8.76 5.53
N HIS A 35 2.43 9.13 5.47
CA HIS A 35 1.99 10.43 4.98
C HIS A 35 2.47 11.59 5.85
N GLU A 36 2.54 11.41 7.18
CA GLU A 36 3.07 12.44 8.09
C GLU A 36 4.57 12.62 7.91
N VAL A 37 5.29 11.50 7.81
CA VAL A 37 6.74 11.49 7.59
C VAL A 37 7.10 12.18 6.27
N GLU A 38 6.41 11.84 5.18
CA GLU A 38 6.62 12.46 3.88
C GLU A 38 6.25 13.94 3.88
N HIS A 39 5.15 14.33 4.55
CA HIS A 39 4.78 15.75 4.69
C HIS A 39 5.83 16.57 5.45
N GLN A 40 6.37 16.01 6.54
CA GLN A 40 7.45 16.65 7.30
C GLN A 40 8.73 16.79 6.46
N ARG A 41 9.08 15.76 5.68
CA ARG A 41 10.24 15.80 4.77
C ARG A 41 10.04 16.82 3.67
N TYR A 42 8.86 16.86 3.05
CA TYR A 42 8.50 17.84 2.03
C TYR A 42 8.62 19.28 2.57
N LYS A 43 8.08 19.56 3.77
CA LYS A 43 8.21 20.88 4.40
C LYS A 43 9.66 21.27 4.71
N LYS A 44 10.51 20.30 5.04
CA LYS A 44 11.90 20.55 5.46
C LYS A 44 12.88 20.66 4.31
N TYR A 45 12.75 19.81 3.29
CA TYR A 45 13.72 19.70 2.20
C TYR A 45 13.19 20.22 0.85
N GLY A 46 11.90 20.56 0.78
CA GLY A 46 11.25 21.08 -0.41
C GLY A 46 10.65 19.99 -1.29
N ASN A 47 10.35 20.36 -2.53
CA ASN A 47 9.69 19.52 -3.52
C ASN A 47 10.58 18.42 -4.10
N ILE A 48 11.90 18.45 -3.91
CA ILE A 48 12.81 17.42 -4.38
C ILE A 48 13.81 17.10 -3.27
N TYR A 49 13.86 15.85 -2.83
CA TYR A 49 14.83 15.41 -1.84
C TYR A 49 15.22 13.94 -1.99
N GLY A 50 16.45 13.64 -1.62
CA GLY A 50 16.97 12.28 -1.51
C GLY A 50 16.61 11.64 -0.16
N HIS A 51 16.36 10.35 -0.17
CA HIS A 51 16.35 9.51 1.03
C HIS A 51 16.97 8.15 0.71
N PHE A 52 17.08 7.30 1.72
CA PHE A 52 17.60 5.95 1.58
C PHE A 52 16.60 4.93 2.10
N GLU A 53 16.33 3.90 1.31
CA GLU A 53 15.71 2.67 1.79
C GLU A 53 16.83 1.63 1.99
N SER A 54 17.15 1.36 3.26
CA SER A 54 18.38 0.64 3.63
C SER A 54 19.63 1.29 2.99
N ASN A 55 20.26 0.66 1.99
CA ASN A 55 21.43 1.18 1.28
C ASN A 55 21.13 1.71 -0.14
N LYS A 56 19.85 1.75 -0.54
CA LYS A 56 19.43 2.19 -1.87
C LYS A 56 19.05 3.68 -1.84
N PRO A 57 19.68 4.55 -2.65
CA PRO A 57 19.26 5.94 -2.77
C PRO A 57 17.94 6.03 -3.54
N LEU A 58 16.99 6.77 -3.00
CA LEU A 58 15.68 7.05 -3.61
C LEU A 58 15.45 8.56 -3.69
N LEU A 59 14.91 9.02 -4.81
CA LEU A 59 14.58 10.43 -5.02
C LEU A 59 13.07 10.62 -4.86
N ALA A 60 12.68 11.46 -3.91
CA ALA A 60 11.31 11.95 -3.82
C ALA A 60 11.16 13.16 -4.75
N VAL A 61 10.17 13.11 -5.63
CA VAL A 61 9.86 14.16 -6.60
C VAL A 61 8.41 14.61 -6.39
N GLY A 62 8.24 15.86 -5.99
CA GLY A 62 6.97 16.54 -5.76
C GLY A 62 6.70 17.68 -6.75
N ASP A 63 7.50 17.82 -7.80
CA ASP A 63 7.28 18.80 -8.87
C ASP A 63 6.33 18.23 -9.95
N PRO A 64 5.16 18.85 -10.20
CA PRO A 64 4.21 18.41 -11.22
C PRO A 64 4.81 18.23 -12.62
N VAL A 65 5.80 19.07 -12.99
CA VAL A 65 6.45 19.00 -14.30
C VAL A 65 7.28 17.72 -14.40
N LEU A 66 8.15 17.47 -13.42
CA LEU A 66 8.99 16.27 -13.38
C LEU A 66 8.16 14.99 -13.21
N ILE A 67 7.10 15.03 -12.41
CA ILE A 67 6.15 13.91 -12.27
C ILE A 67 5.52 13.59 -13.62
N LYS A 68 5.07 14.60 -14.36
CA LYS A 68 4.49 14.41 -15.70
C LYS A 68 5.52 13.82 -16.66
N GLU A 69 6.77 14.28 -16.63
CA GLU A 69 7.81 13.73 -17.50
C GLU A 69 8.11 12.26 -17.17
N VAL A 70 8.28 11.92 -15.90
CA VAL A 70 8.53 10.54 -15.45
C VAL A 70 7.35 9.61 -15.77
N LEU A 71 6.11 10.06 -15.51
CA LEU A 71 4.92 9.22 -15.64
C LEU A 71 4.37 9.15 -17.06
N VAL A 72 4.74 10.07 -17.95
CA VAL A 72 4.23 10.13 -19.34
C VAL A 72 5.34 9.86 -20.35
N LYS A 73 6.44 10.62 -20.31
CA LYS A 73 7.51 10.53 -21.32
C LYS A 73 8.41 9.33 -21.06
N ASP A 74 8.91 9.19 -19.83
CA ASP A 74 9.89 8.17 -19.47
C ASP A 74 9.28 6.91 -18.86
N PHE A 75 7.94 6.76 -18.93
CA PHE A 75 7.23 5.61 -18.41
C PHE A 75 7.83 4.24 -18.82
N PRO A 76 8.32 4.04 -20.07
CA PRO A 76 8.97 2.78 -20.46
C PRO A 76 10.26 2.48 -19.70
N SER A 77 10.99 3.51 -19.24
CA SER A 77 12.25 3.40 -18.50
C SER A 77 12.06 2.99 -17.04
N PHE A 78 10.81 2.94 -16.54
CA PHE A 78 10.45 2.50 -15.18
C PHE A 78 9.64 1.18 -15.21
N PRO A 79 10.27 0.03 -15.54
CA PRO A 79 9.57 -1.22 -15.88
C PRO A 79 8.84 -1.91 -14.70
N TYR A 80 9.14 -1.57 -13.45
CA TYR A 80 8.68 -2.33 -12.26
C TYR A 80 7.24 -2.09 -11.79
N ARG A 81 6.35 -1.48 -12.61
CA ARG A 81 4.96 -1.17 -12.20
C ARG A 81 3.85 -1.90 -12.96
N ARG A 82 4.15 -2.69 -14.00
CA ARG A 82 3.11 -3.42 -14.78
C ARG A 82 2.74 -4.77 -14.15
N ILE A 83 2.03 -4.75 -13.03
CA ILE A 83 1.51 -5.97 -12.36
C ILE A 83 0.17 -6.43 -13.00
N PHE A 84 -0.61 -5.50 -13.58
CA PHE A 84 -1.94 -5.77 -14.13
C PHE A 84 -1.98 -5.55 -15.64
N SER A 85 -2.37 -6.58 -16.39
CA SER A 85 -2.71 -6.46 -17.82
C SER A 85 -4.21 -6.25 -17.99
N THR A 86 -4.63 -5.66 -19.11
CA THR A 86 -6.05 -5.44 -19.42
C THR A 86 -6.89 -6.72 -19.33
N GLY A 87 -6.31 -7.87 -19.74
CA GLY A 87 -6.99 -9.17 -19.61
C GLY A 87 -7.21 -9.61 -18.17
N LYS A 88 -6.24 -9.36 -17.27
CA LYS A 88 -6.39 -9.64 -15.83
C LYS A 88 -7.43 -8.73 -15.20
N ILE A 89 -7.44 -7.44 -15.56
CA ILE A 89 -8.43 -6.47 -15.09
C ILE A 89 -9.84 -6.90 -15.51
N LYS A 90 -10.04 -7.30 -16.78
CA LYS A 90 -11.35 -7.78 -17.25
C LYS A 90 -11.88 -8.98 -16.45
N LYS A 91 -11.00 -9.93 -16.08
CA LYS A 91 -11.39 -11.05 -15.21
C LYS A 91 -11.71 -10.61 -13.78
N MET A 92 -10.97 -9.63 -13.24
CA MET A 92 -11.29 -9.07 -11.93
C MET A 92 -12.61 -8.30 -11.93
N LEU A 93 -12.98 -7.63 -13.02
CA LEU A 93 -14.24 -6.90 -13.14
C LEU A 93 -15.47 -7.81 -12.98
N SER A 94 -15.45 -9.04 -13.51
CA SER A 94 -16.56 -9.97 -13.30
C SER A 94 -16.70 -10.38 -11.84
N ILE A 95 -15.59 -10.64 -11.15
CA ILE A 95 -15.56 -10.94 -9.72
C ILE A 95 -16.10 -9.76 -8.90
N LEU A 96 -15.62 -8.55 -9.22
CA LEU A 96 -16.09 -7.30 -8.63
C LEU A 96 -17.60 -7.14 -8.77
N LYS A 97 -18.15 -7.42 -9.95
CA LYS A 97 -19.59 -7.34 -10.22
C LYS A 97 -20.38 -8.32 -9.36
N ASP A 98 -19.87 -9.53 -9.16
CA ASP A 98 -20.55 -10.54 -8.33
C ASP A 98 -20.52 -10.17 -6.84
N CYS A 99 -19.35 -9.79 -6.29
CA CYS A 99 -19.26 -9.29 -4.92
C CYS A 99 -20.13 -8.05 -4.69
N SER A 100 -20.29 -7.20 -5.72
CA SER A 100 -21.10 -5.98 -5.62
C SER A 100 -22.59 -6.29 -5.46
N LYS A 101 -23.08 -7.41 -5.99
CA LYS A 101 -24.49 -7.83 -5.80
C LYS A 101 -24.75 -8.13 -4.32
N THR A 102 -23.84 -8.85 -3.66
CA THR A 102 -23.91 -9.14 -2.22
C THR A 102 -23.89 -7.84 -1.40
N LEU A 103 -22.98 -6.92 -1.74
CA LEU A 103 -22.90 -5.60 -1.10
C LEU A 103 -24.24 -4.84 -1.19
N VAL A 104 -24.78 -4.69 -2.41
CA VAL A 104 -26.05 -3.97 -2.64
C VAL A 104 -27.22 -4.65 -1.92
N GLN A 105 -27.25 -5.98 -1.90
CA GLN A 105 -28.30 -6.72 -1.19
C GLN A 105 -28.24 -6.45 0.32
N ASN A 106 -27.05 -6.50 0.92
CA ASN A 106 -26.87 -6.21 2.34
C ASN A 106 -27.24 -4.76 2.69
N MET A 107 -26.87 -3.81 1.83
CA MET A 107 -27.26 -2.40 2.00
C MET A 107 -28.78 -2.20 1.94
N LYS A 108 -29.48 -2.91 1.04
CA LYS A 108 -30.95 -2.86 0.98
C LYS A 108 -31.59 -3.40 2.25
N THR A 109 -31.15 -4.56 2.71
CA THR A 109 -31.64 -5.17 3.96
C THR A 109 -31.43 -4.26 5.17
N ASP A 110 -30.26 -3.63 5.29
CA ASP A 110 -29.97 -2.70 6.38
C ASP A 110 -30.80 -1.41 6.27
N ALA A 111 -31.02 -0.90 5.05
CA ALA A 111 -31.85 0.27 4.81
C ALA A 111 -33.34 0.03 5.13
N GLU A 112 -33.89 -1.12 4.73
CA GLU A 112 -35.26 -1.54 5.06
C GLU A 112 -35.46 -1.71 6.57
N ALA A 113 -34.42 -2.17 7.28
CA ALA A 113 -34.43 -2.30 8.73
C ALA A 113 -34.16 -0.97 9.47
N GLY A 114 -33.93 0.15 8.76
CA GLY A 114 -33.59 1.44 9.35
C GLY A 114 -32.27 1.44 10.14
N LYS A 115 -31.36 0.51 9.86
CA LYS A 115 -30.10 0.35 10.60
C LYS A 115 -29.05 1.33 10.08
N ILE A 116 -28.35 1.98 11.00
CA ILE A 116 -27.11 2.69 10.69
C ILE A 116 -26.04 1.64 10.38
N PHE A 117 -25.41 1.74 9.21
CA PHE A 117 -24.35 0.83 8.81
C PHE A 117 -22.96 1.47 8.95
N ASP A 118 -21.98 0.69 9.37
CA ASP A 118 -20.57 1.07 9.39
C ASP A 118 -19.94 0.86 8.01
N ALA A 119 -19.61 1.95 7.32
CA ALA A 119 -18.98 1.92 6.01
C ALA A 119 -17.63 1.19 6.00
N LYS A 120 -16.84 1.29 7.07
CA LYS A 120 -15.53 0.60 7.16
C LYS A 120 -15.73 -0.90 7.21
N ARG A 121 -16.69 -1.38 8.00
CA ARG A 121 -17.04 -2.81 8.06
C ARG A 121 -17.58 -3.30 6.71
N LEU A 122 -18.49 -2.53 6.12
CA LEU A 122 -19.17 -2.86 4.88
C LEU A 122 -18.18 -2.95 3.70
N TYR A 123 -17.43 -1.88 3.42
CA TYR A 123 -16.46 -1.90 2.32
C TYR A 123 -15.25 -2.80 2.61
N GLY A 124 -14.92 -3.02 3.89
CA GLY A 124 -13.89 -3.96 4.31
C GLY A 124 -14.24 -5.40 3.93
N ALA A 125 -15.46 -5.84 4.22
CA ALA A 125 -15.95 -7.17 3.85
C ALA A 125 -16.01 -7.33 2.32
N PHE A 126 -16.60 -6.37 1.61
CA PHE A 126 -16.62 -6.36 0.15
C PHE A 126 -15.22 -6.48 -0.47
N THR A 127 -14.24 -5.71 0.03
CA THR A 127 -12.86 -5.75 -0.46
C THR A 127 -12.21 -7.11 -0.17
N MET A 128 -12.49 -7.69 1.01
CA MET A 128 -11.99 -9.02 1.38
C MET A 128 -12.50 -10.09 0.42
N ASP A 129 -13.79 -10.08 0.08
CA ASP A 129 -14.40 -11.04 -0.85
C ASP A 129 -13.81 -10.93 -2.25
N VAL A 130 -13.55 -9.69 -2.72
CA VAL A 130 -12.90 -9.44 -4.02
C VAL A 130 -11.47 -9.97 -4.02
N ILE A 131 -10.71 -9.78 -2.94
CA ILE A 131 -9.32 -10.28 -2.84
C ILE A 131 -9.32 -11.81 -2.77
N ALA A 132 -10.15 -12.40 -1.91
CA ALA A 132 -10.26 -13.85 -1.78
C ALA A 132 -10.63 -14.50 -3.12
N SER A 133 -11.59 -13.93 -3.84
CA SER A 133 -12.07 -14.46 -5.11
C SER A 133 -11.08 -14.21 -6.26
N SER A 134 -10.41 -13.06 -6.30
CA SER A 134 -9.50 -12.71 -7.42
C SER A 134 -8.08 -13.23 -7.26
N ALA A 135 -7.50 -13.15 -6.05
CA ALA A 135 -6.12 -13.56 -5.79
C ALA A 135 -6.02 -15.05 -5.40
N PHE A 136 -7.02 -15.57 -4.69
CA PHE A 136 -7.00 -16.93 -4.13
C PHE A 136 -8.09 -17.84 -4.70
N SER A 137 -8.88 -17.37 -5.68
CA SER A 137 -9.99 -18.11 -6.29
C SER A 137 -10.97 -18.71 -5.28
N THR A 138 -11.05 -18.12 -4.08
CA THR A 138 -11.87 -18.60 -2.97
C THR A 138 -13.08 -17.69 -2.83
N LYS A 139 -14.27 -18.24 -3.03
CA LYS A 139 -15.52 -17.52 -2.77
C LYS A 139 -15.83 -17.57 -1.28
N ILE A 140 -15.91 -16.40 -0.67
CA ILE A 140 -16.33 -16.21 0.71
C ILE A 140 -17.41 -15.13 0.75
N ASP A 141 -18.19 -15.13 1.82
CA ASP A 141 -19.16 -14.08 2.11
C ASP A 141 -18.81 -13.47 3.47
N SER A 142 -17.76 -12.65 3.49
CA SER A 142 -17.27 -12.06 4.74
C SER A 142 -18.24 -11.05 5.38
N HIS A 143 -19.28 -10.64 4.64
CA HIS A 143 -20.35 -9.80 5.16
C HIS A 143 -21.26 -10.57 6.12
N ASN A 144 -21.63 -11.80 5.76
CA ASN A 144 -22.58 -12.62 6.49
C ASN A 144 -21.92 -13.71 7.36
N ASP A 145 -20.65 -14.04 7.08
CA ASP A 145 -19.83 -14.97 7.85
C ASP A 145 -18.54 -14.28 8.35
N PRO A 146 -18.63 -13.43 9.38
CA PRO A 146 -17.46 -12.76 9.96
C PRO A 146 -16.51 -13.73 10.67
N ASP A 147 -16.97 -14.93 11.00
CA ASP A 147 -16.21 -15.97 11.69
C ASP A 147 -15.39 -16.88 10.78
N ASN A 148 -15.52 -16.66 9.46
CA ASN A 148 -14.77 -17.35 8.43
C ASN A 148 -13.26 -17.35 8.73
N GLN A 149 -12.65 -18.53 8.67
CA GLN A 149 -11.22 -18.69 8.98
C GLN A 149 -10.33 -17.84 8.08
N PHE A 150 -10.66 -17.69 6.80
CA PHE A 150 -9.91 -16.84 5.88
C PHE A 150 -9.96 -15.38 6.33
N VAL A 151 -11.15 -14.90 6.71
CA VAL A 151 -11.35 -13.51 7.18
C VAL A 151 -10.60 -13.25 8.48
N LYS A 152 -10.62 -14.20 9.42
CA LYS A 152 -9.86 -14.11 10.68
C LYS A 152 -8.36 -14.01 10.43
N HIS A 153 -7.80 -14.97 9.68
CA HIS A 153 -6.38 -14.97 9.37
C HIS A 153 -5.95 -13.77 8.53
N ALA A 154 -6.77 -13.32 7.58
CA ALA A 154 -6.49 -12.13 6.80
C ALA A 154 -6.49 -10.88 7.69
N LYS A 155 -7.49 -10.73 8.57
CA LYS A 155 -7.51 -9.63 9.56
C LYS A 155 -6.26 -9.67 10.44
N ASP A 156 -5.82 -10.83 10.92
CA ASP A 156 -4.59 -10.92 11.70
C ASP A 156 -3.37 -10.46 10.90
N VAL A 157 -3.24 -10.90 9.64
CA VAL A 157 -2.14 -10.47 8.76
C VAL A 157 -2.13 -8.94 8.54
N PHE A 158 -3.30 -8.32 8.39
CA PHE A 158 -3.42 -6.89 8.09
C PHE A 158 -3.55 -5.98 9.32
N SER A 159 -3.81 -6.52 10.50
CA SER A 159 -3.97 -5.76 11.75
C SER A 159 -2.67 -5.64 12.56
N GLN A 160 -1.67 -6.48 12.26
CA GLN A 160 -0.40 -6.42 12.96
C GLN A 160 0.42 -5.21 12.47
N PRO A 161 0.91 -4.35 13.38
CA PRO A 161 1.90 -3.36 13.00
C PRO A 161 3.12 -4.10 12.43
N ILE A 162 3.69 -3.57 11.34
CA ILE A 162 4.91 -4.11 10.75
C ILE A 162 6.04 -3.86 11.77
N THR A 163 6.23 -4.81 12.67
CA THR A 163 7.28 -4.76 13.68
C THR A 163 8.56 -5.41 13.16
N TRP A 164 9.68 -5.06 13.78
CA TRP A 164 10.98 -5.69 13.58
C TRP A 164 10.94 -7.22 13.61
N ARG A 165 10.06 -7.77 14.46
CA ARG A 165 9.86 -9.22 14.56
C ARG A 165 9.26 -9.80 13.29
N THR A 166 8.27 -9.13 12.68
CA THR A 166 7.62 -9.59 11.43
C THR A 166 8.57 -9.57 10.23
N ILE A 167 9.50 -8.61 10.15
CA ILE A 167 10.45 -8.49 9.03
C ILE A 167 11.62 -9.48 9.15
N PHE A 168 12.17 -9.67 10.35
CA PHE A 168 13.36 -10.50 10.56
C PHE A 168 13.07 -11.95 10.93
N PHE A 169 11.90 -12.26 11.51
CA PHE A 169 11.56 -13.61 11.99
C PHE A 169 10.49 -14.32 11.17
N ARG A 170 10.04 -13.77 10.02
CA ARG A 170 9.24 -14.54 9.06
C ARG A 170 10.15 -15.39 8.18
N LYS A 171 10.84 -16.34 8.80
CA LYS A 171 11.50 -17.47 8.15
C LYS A 171 11.04 -18.74 8.87
N HIS A 172 10.34 -19.58 8.09
CA HIS A 172 9.71 -20.86 8.42
C HIS A 172 8.34 -20.76 9.08
#